data_AF-A0A839S9C7-F1
#
_entry.id   AF-A0A839S9C7-F1
#
_cell.length_a   1.000
_cell.length_b   1.000
_cell.length_c   1.000
_cell.angle_alpha   90.00
_cell.angle_beta   90.00
_cell.angle_gamma   90.00
#
_symmetry.space_group_name_H-M   'P 1'
#
loop_
_entity.id
_entity.type
_entity.pdbx_description
1 polymer ?
#
loop_
_entity_poly.entity_id
_entity_poly.type
_entity_poly.pdbx_seq_one_letter_code
_entity_poly.pdbx_strand_id
1 'polypeptide(L)' 'MLSAKKSIFVMTAYLVIYIILINTGLLFILVPYLYIVSPFFIVWMVACILKDTRVKYPELKENEEWGYADKTKDELGFF' A
#
# COMPACT_ATOMS: atom_id res chain seq x y z
N MET A 1 16.33 -0.57 2.44
CA MET A 1 14.87 -0.67 2.18
C MET A 1 14.60 -0.39 0.71
N LEU A 2 13.59 -1.05 0.13
CA LEU A 2 13.17 -0.75 -1.24
C LEU A 2 12.56 0.65 -1.32
N SER A 3 12.60 1.27 -2.50
CA SER A 3 11.80 2.47 -2.76
C SER A 3 10.31 2.11 -2.70
N ALA A 4 9.48 3.06 -2.29
CA ALA A 4 8.02 2.98 -2.27
C ALA A 4 7.46 2.43 -3.58
N LYS A 5 7.95 2.92 -4.74
CA LYS A 5 7.50 2.42 -6.05
C LYS A 5 7.79 0.93 -6.23
N LYS A 6 8.97 0.47 -5.78
CA LYS A 6 9.38 -0.93 -5.89
C LYS A 6 8.62 -1.82 -4.90
N SER A 7 8.37 -1.35 -3.67
CA SER A 7 7.60 -2.11 -2.69
C SER A 7 6.14 -2.27 -3.10
N ILE A 8 5.53 -1.21 -3.65
CA ILE A 8 4.19 -1.26 -4.24
C ILE A 8 4.15 -2.28 -5.38
N PHE A 9 5.10 -2.19 -6.33
CA PHE A 9 5.16 -3.14 -7.45
C PHE A 9 5.26 -4.60 -6.99
N VAL A 10 6.12 -4.89 -6.01
CA VAL A 10 6.26 -6.24 -5.43
C VAL A 10 4.94 -6.70 -4.81
N MET A 11 4.27 -5.85 -4.04
CA MET A 11 2.99 -6.19 -3.41
C MET A 11 1.88 -6.39 -4.44
N THR A 12 1.83 -5.57 -5.49
CA THR A 12 0.88 -5.75 -6.59
C THR A 12 1.12 -7.07 -7.30
N ALA A 13 2.37 -7.39 -7.65
CA ALA A 13 2.70 -8.67 -8.26
C ALA A 13 2.32 -9.87 -7.37
N TYR A 14 2.59 -9.77 -6.07
CA TYR A 14 2.18 -10.75 -5.07
C TYR A 14 0.66 -11.00 -5.09
N LEU A 15 -0.15 -9.94 -5.06
CA LEU A 15 -1.61 -10.03 -5.10
C LEU A 15 -2.11 -10.62 -6.43
N VAL A 16 -1.54 -10.22 -7.55
CA VAL A 16 -1.91 -10.76 -8.87
C VAL A 16 -1.63 -12.27 -8.92
N ILE A 17 -0.46 -12.72 -8.45
CA ILE A 17 -0.12 -14.14 -8.37
C ILE A 17 -1.11 -14.88 -7.48
N TYR A 18 -1.42 -14.33 -6.29
CA TYR A 18 -2.41 -14.91 -5.39
C TYR A 18 -3.79 -15.08 -6.04
N ILE A 19 -4.27 -14.06 -6.76
CA ILE A 19 -5.54 -14.08 -7.47
C ILE A 19 -5.53 -15.11 -8.61
N ILE A 20 -4.43 -15.24 -9.34
CA ILE A 20 -4.32 -16.25 -10.41
C ILE A 20 -4.38 -17.66 -9.80
N LEU A 21 -3.65 -17.92 -8.72
CA LEU A 21 -3.62 -19.24 -8.07
C LEU A 21 -4.99 -19.64 -7.52
N ILE A 22 -5.71 -18.72 -6.87
CA ILE A 22 -7.03 -19.02 -6.32
C ILE A 22 -8.08 -19.28 -7.42
N ASN A 23 -8.03 -18.56 -8.55
CA ASN A 23 -9.01 -18.71 -9.63
C ASN A 23 -8.73 -19.91 -10.55
N THR A 24 -7.47 -20.27 -10.74
CA THR A 24 -7.10 -21.44 -11.57
C THR A 24 -7.16 -22.76 -10.79
N GLY A 25 -7.26 -22.71 -9.47
CA GLY A 25 -7.13 -23.87 -8.60
C GLY A 25 -5.72 -24.48 -8.59
N LEU A 26 -4.75 -23.82 -9.24
CA LEU A 26 -3.36 -24.24 -9.24
C LEU A 26 -2.77 -24.07 -7.84
N LEU A 27 -2.05 -25.10 -7.38
CA LEU A 27 -1.32 -25.09 -6.11
C LEU A 27 -2.23 -24.74 -4.91
N PHE A 28 -3.35 -25.46 -4.77
CA PHE A 28 -4.29 -25.32 -3.65
C PHE A 28 -3.62 -25.32 -2.27
N ILE A 29 -2.56 -26.10 -2.10
CA ILE A 29 -1.78 -26.16 -0.86
C ILE A 29 -1.07 -24.83 -0.57
N LEU A 30 -0.63 -24.09 -1.60
CA LEU A 30 0.17 -22.86 -1.46
C LEU A 30 -0.68 -21.63 -1.08
N VAL A 31 -1.91 -21.54 -1.58
CA VAL A 31 -2.84 -20.42 -1.37
C VAL A 31 -3.02 -20.05 0.12
N PRO A 32 -3.28 -20.98 1.07
CA PRO A 32 -3.43 -20.63 2.47
C PRO A 32 -2.14 -20.07 3.09
N TYR A 33 -0.96 -20.55 2.68
CA TYR A 33 0.30 -19.98 3.17
C TYR A 33 0.49 -18.53 2.69
N LEU A 34 0.20 -18.25 1.42
CA LEU A 34 0.21 -16.88 0.90
C LEU A 34 -0.78 -15.99 1.67
N TYR A 35 -1.97 -16.49 1.98
CA TYR A 35 -2.93 -15.72 2.78
C TYR A 35 -2.38 -15.40 4.18
N ILE A 36 -1.85 -16.41 4.90
CA ILE A 36 -1.32 -16.25 6.26
C ILE A 36 -0.12 -15.30 6.31
N VAL A 37 0.75 -15.32 5.29
CA VAL A 37 1.96 -14.48 5.26
C VAL A 37 1.65 -13.07 4.75
N SER A 38 0.51 -12.85 4.09
CA SER A 38 0.15 -11.55 3.50
C SER A 38 0.19 -10.34 4.46
N PRO A 39 -0.21 -10.43 5.76
CA PRO A 39 -0.13 -9.29 6.67
C PRO A 39 1.31 -8.83 6.89
N PHE A 40 2.27 -9.76 6.93
CA PHE A 40 3.69 -9.42 7.07
C PHE A 40 4.21 -8.65 5.86
N PHE A 41 3.82 -9.05 4.64
CA PHE A 41 4.18 -8.33 3.42
C PHE A 41 3.57 -6.93 3.36
N ILE A 42 2.32 -6.76 3.83
CA ILE A 42 1.66 -5.45 3.91
C ILE A 42 2.41 -4.54 4.88
N VAL A 43 2.69 -5.00 6.10
CA VAL A 43 3.42 -4.22 7.11
C VAL A 43 4.80 -3.84 6.59
N TRP A 44 5.51 -4.77 5.95
CA TRP A 44 6.81 -4.50 5.34
C TRP A 44 6.73 -3.46 4.22
N MET A 45 5.71 -3.54 3.35
CA MET A 45 5.48 -2.55 2.28
C MET A 45 5.25 -1.16 2.87
N VAL A 46 4.38 -1.04 3.88
CA VAL A 46 4.09 0.22 4.58
C VAL A 46 5.36 0.78 5.21
N ALA A 47 6.15 -0.06 5.89
CA ALA A 47 7.43 0.37 6.45
C ALA A 47 8.40 0.89 5.37
N CYS A 48 8.44 0.26 4.18
CA CYS A 48 9.24 0.76 3.06
C CYS A 48 8.74 2.10 2.54
N ILE A 49 7.44 2.32 2.46
CA ILE A 49 6.85 3.59 2.00
C ILE A 49 7.16 4.71 3.00
N LEU A 50 6.88 4.50 4.29
CA LEU A 50 7.10 5.50 5.34
C LEU A 50 8.57 5.90 5.50
N LYS A 51 9.49 4.98 5.17
CA LYS A 51 10.94 5.22 5.26
C LYS A 51 11.58 5.59 3.92
N ASP A 52 10.81 5.75 2.83
CA ASP A 52 11.35 6.18 1.54
C ASP A 52 11.49 7.70 1.48
N THR A 53 12.68 8.20 1.78
CA THR A 53 13.02 9.64 1.74
C THR A 53 13.50 10.13 0.37
N ARG A 54 13.46 9.27 -0.68
CA ARG A 54 13.99 9.61 -2.01
C ARG A 54 13.15 10.64 -2.75
N VAL A 55 11.88 10.77 -2.38
CA VAL A 55 10.95 11.76 -2.94
C VAL A 55 10.57 12.70 -1.81
N LYS A 56 10.81 14.00 -1.99
CA LYS A 56 10.30 15.01 -1.08
C LYS A 56 8.80 15.17 -1.35
N TYR A 57 7.99 14.78 -0.40
CA TYR A 57 6.57 15.10 -0.39
C TYR A 57 6.39 16.42 0.37
N PRO A 58 5.45 17.29 -0.06
CA PRO A 58 5.15 18.51 0.68
C PRO A 58 4.71 18.13 2.09
N GLU A 59 5.35 18.73 3.09
CA GLU A 59 4.86 18.67 4.47
C GLU A 59 3.63 19.56 4.58
N LEU A 60 2.71 19.18 5.47
CA LEU A 60 1.54 20.01 5.79
C LEU A 60 2.01 21.32 6.42
N LYS A 61 1.46 22.44 5.96
CA LYS A 61 1.62 23.73 6.64
C LYS A 61 0.83 23.75 7.95
N GLU A 62 1.09 24.73 8.83
CA GLU A 62 0.45 24.85 10.15
C GLU A 62 -1.09 24.80 10.14
N ASN A 63 -1.73 25.19 9.04
CA ASN A 63 -3.20 25.20 8.89
C ASN A 63 -3.71 24.14 7.90
N GLU A 64 -2.85 23.25 7.41
CA GLU A 64 -3.25 22.16 6.54
C GLU A 64 -3.46 20.90 7.39
N GLU A 65 -4.61 20.25 7.21
CA GLU A 65 -4.92 18.95 7.80
C GLU A 65 -4.71 17.85 6.76
N TRP A 66 -4.48 16.62 7.21
CA TRP A 66 -4.44 15.46 6.33
C TRP A 66 -5.78 15.34 5.62
N GLY A 67 -5.81 15.61 4.31
CA GLY A 67 -7.03 15.66 3.52
C GLY A 67 -6.78 15.37 2.05
N TYR A 68 -7.88 15.32 1.30
CA TYR A 68 -7.85 15.13 -0.15
C TYR A 68 -7.28 16.39 -0.81
N ALA A 69 -6.22 16.23 -1.62
CA ALA A 69 -5.56 17.35 -2.29
C ALA A 69 -6.48 18.11 -3.27
N ASP A 70 -7.57 17.47 -3.69
CA ASP A 70 -8.59 17.99 -4.60
C ASP A 70 -9.78 18.65 -3.89
N LYS A 71 -9.84 18.64 -2.55
CA LYS A 71 -10.97 19.22 -1.80
C LYS A 71 -10.51 20.19 -0.72
N THR A 72 -11.14 21.34 -0.72
CA THR A 72 -10.97 22.35 0.34
C THR A 72 -11.75 21.93 1.60
N LYS A 73 -11.36 22.45 2.77
CA LYS A 73 -12.02 22.15 4.06
C LYS A 73 -13.53 22.39 4.01
N ASP A 74 -13.95 23.44 3.30
CA ASP A 74 -15.35 23.82 3.14
C ASP A 74 -16.15 22.79 2.32
N GLU A 75 -15.49 22.09 1.39
CA GLU A 75 -16.10 21.03 0.57
C GLU A 75 -16.17 19.67 1.30
N LEU A 76 -15.45 19.52 2.41
CA LEU A 76 -15.43 18.28 3.20
C LEU A 76 -16.53 18.23 4.26
N GLY A 77 -17.32 19.30 4.43
CA GLY A 77 -18.51 19.31 5.29
C GLY A 77 -18.21 19.15 6.79
N PHE A 78 -16.97 19.36 7.22
CA PHE A 78 -16.61 19.42 8.63
C PHE A 78 -16.88 20.86 9.13
N PHE A 79 -17.91 20.99 9.97
CA PHE A 79 -18.19 22.20 10.76
C PHE A 79 -17.21 22.31 11.93
#